data_AF-A0A924N738-F1
#
_entry.id   AF-A0A924N738-F1
#
_cell.length_a   1.000
_cell.length_b   1.000
_cell.length_c   1.000
_cell.angle_alpha   90.00
_cell.angle_beta   90.00
_cell.angle_gamma   90.00
#
_symmetry.space_group_name_H-M   'P 1'
#
loop_
_entity.id
_entity.type
_entity.pdbx_description
1 polymer ?
#
loop_
_entity_poly.entity_id
_entity_poly.type
_entity_poly.pdbx_seq_one_letter_code
_entity_poly.pdbx_strand_id
1 'polypeptide(L)'
;MKPLVIGVAGGTGSGKSTVARNVAAALGDASVAFIDMDAYYLDHAHLSLEDRRKVNWDHPNAFDWDHLVAQLAQLAGGAAIDKPVYDFVNHARSVETVRIPPADVVVIDG
;
A
#
# COMPACT_ATOMS: atom_id res chain seq x y z
N MET A 1 2.03 20.27 -9.30
CA MET A 1 0.62 19.86 -9.42
C MET A 1 0.28 19.04 -8.19
N LYS A 2 -0.94 19.15 -7.64
CA LYS A 2 -1.37 18.28 -6.54
C LYS A 2 -1.98 17.00 -7.16
N PRO A 3 -1.51 15.80 -6.81
CA PRO A 3 -2.00 14.58 -7.44
C PRO A 3 -3.42 14.23 -7.01
N LEU A 4 -4.12 13.51 -7.88
CA LEU A 4 -5.43 12.93 -7.57
C LEU A 4 -5.23 11.66 -6.72
N VAL A 5 -5.83 11.61 -5.53
CA VAL A 5 -5.75 10.43 -4.66
C VAL A 5 -7.05 9.64 -4.74
N ILE A 6 -6.96 8.34 -5.02
CA ILE A 6 -8.08 7.41 -5.18
C ILE A 6 -7.92 6.26 -4.18
N GLY A 7 -8.86 6.13 -3.25
CA GLY A 7 -8.97 4.96 -2.39
C GLY A 7 -9.92 3.93 -3.00
N VAL A 8 -9.49 2.68 -3.13
CA VAL A 8 -10.30 1.57 -3.63
C VAL A 8 -10.39 0.49 -2.55
N ALA A 9 -11.58 0.33 -1.97
CA ALA A 9 -11.81 -0.64 -0.91
C ALA A 9 -12.70 -1.80 -1.34
N GLY A 10 -12.46 -3.01 -0.80
CA GLY A 10 -13.30 -4.18 -1.04
C GLY A 10 -12.61 -5.53 -0.81
N GLY A 11 -13.38 -6.62 -0.77
CA GLY A 11 -12.83 -7.96 -0.47
C GLY A 11 -11.74 -8.42 -1.44
N THR A 12 -10.89 -9.34 -1.02
CA THR A 12 -9.89 -9.99 -1.89
C THR A 12 -10.56 -10.60 -3.12
N GLY A 13 -9.97 -10.41 -4.31
CA GLY A 13 -10.52 -10.91 -5.58
C GLY A 13 -11.70 -10.10 -6.15
N SER A 14 -12.11 -8.99 -5.52
CA SER A 14 -13.21 -8.13 -6.02
C SER A 14 -12.84 -7.25 -7.24
N GLY A 15 -11.59 -7.30 -7.70
CA GLY A 15 -11.15 -6.57 -8.90
C GLY A 15 -10.65 -5.15 -8.65
N LYS A 16 -10.37 -4.76 -7.40
CA LYS A 16 -9.87 -3.42 -7.00
C LYS A 16 -8.71 -2.94 -7.86
N SER A 17 -7.66 -3.75 -7.98
CA SER A 17 -6.46 -3.37 -8.74
C SER A 17 -6.75 -3.22 -10.24
N THR A 18 -7.73 -3.96 -10.78
CA THR A 18 -8.21 -3.81 -12.16
C THR A 18 -8.95 -2.48 -12.34
N VAL A 19 -9.85 -2.13 -11.43
CA VAL A 19 -10.56 -0.84 -11.45
C VAL A 19 -9.57 0.31 -11.35
N ALA A 20 -8.62 0.24 -10.41
CA ALA A 20 -7.55 1.22 -10.23
C ALA A 20 -6.75 1.44 -11.53
N ARG A 21 -6.32 0.36 -12.20
CA ARG A 21 -5.62 0.42 -13.48
C ARG A 21 -6.47 1.01 -14.60
N ASN A 22 -7.74 0.68 -14.65
CA ASN A 22 -8.65 1.20 -15.68
C ASN A 22 -8.93 2.70 -15.49
N VAL A 23 -9.09 3.16 -14.26
CA VAL A 23 -9.26 4.60 -13.96
C VAL A 23 -7.99 5.37 -14.33
N ALA A 24 -6.83 4.82 -13.97
CA ALA A 24 -5.53 5.32 -14.38
C ALA A 24 -5.42 5.45 -15.92
N ALA A 25 -5.72 4.38 -16.66
CA ALA A 25 -5.66 4.37 -18.12
C ALA A 25 -6.61 5.38 -18.78
N ALA A 26 -7.75 5.67 -18.14
CA ALA A 26 -8.71 6.66 -18.63
C ALA A 26 -8.22 8.12 -18.48
N LEU A 27 -7.18 8.37 -17.67
CA LEU A 27 -6.61 9.70 -17.45
C LEU A 27 -5.49 10.05 -18.45
N GLY A 28 -5.31 9.25 -19.51
CA GLY A 28 -4.36 9.50 -20.59
C GLY A 28 -2.92 9.16 -20.18
N ASP A 29 -1.99 10.08 -20.43
CA ASP A 29 -0.56 9.92 -20.12
C ASP A 29 -0.21 10.20 -18.65
N ALA A 30 -1.20 10.30 -17.77
CA ALA A 30 -1.00 10.53 -16.34
C ALA A 30 -0.18 9.40 -15.72
N SER A 31 0.87 9.77 -14.98
CA SER A 31 1.66 8.82 -14.20
C SER A 31 0.88 8.35 -12.97
N VAL A 32 1.07 7.08 -12.58
CA VAL A 32 0.26 6.44 -11.52
C VAL A 32 1.16 5.73 -10.53
N ALA A 33 0.98 6.06 -9.25
CA ALA A 33 1.55 5.34 -8.12
C ALA A 33 0.49 4.41 -7.51
N PHE A 34 0.79 3.11 -7.41
CA PHE A 34 -0.05 2.12 -6.75
C PHE A 34 0.50 1.83 -5.35
N ILE A 35 -0.38 1.91 -4.34
CA ILE A 35 -0.07 1.70 -2.93
C ILE A 35 -1.01 0.63 -2.36
N ASP A 36 -0.49 -0.57 -2.20
CA ASP A 36 -1.16 -1.66 -1.49
C ASP A 36 -1.06 -1.46 0.02
N MET A 37 -2.21 -1.45 0.71
CA MET A 37 -2.27 -1.30 2.17
C MET A 37 -1.61 -2.48 2.90
N ASP A 38 -1.63 -3.67 2.30
CA ASP A 38 -1.00 -4.88 2.86
C ASP A 38 0.52 -4.71 3.05
N ALA A 39 1.20 -3.90 2.24
CA ALA A 39 2.61 -3.55 2.45
C ALA A 39 2.88 -2.91 3.83
N TYR A 40 1.85 -2.33 4.43
CA TYR A 40 1.93 -1.58 5.69
C TYR A 40 1.38 -2.37 6.88
N TYR A 41 1.28 -3.69 6.79
CA TYR A 41 1.12 -4.50 8.00
C TYR A 41 2.23 -4.19 9.02
N LEU A 42 1.87 -4.21 10.31
CA LEU A 42 2.81 -4.07 11.41
C LEU A 42 3.84 -5.18 11.37
N ASP A 43 5.09 -4.82 11.65
CA ASP A 43 6.16 -5.80 11.70
C ASP A 43 6.13 -6.57 13.03
N HIS A 44 5.74 -7.84 12.94
CA HIS A 44 5.76 -8.78 14.04
C HIS A 44 6.94 -9.74 13.98
N ALA A 45 8.07 -9.33 13.37
CA ALA A 45 9.30 -10.12 13.30
C ALA A 45 9.81 -10.62 14.67
N HIS A 46 9.44 -9.96 15.78
CA HIS A 46 9.75 -10.38 17.14
C HIS A 46 8.96 -11.61 17.61
N LEU A 47 7.82 -11.93 16.99
CA LEU A 47 7.01 -13.11 17.29
C LEU A 47 7.52 -14.35 16.54
N SER A 48 7.21 -15.54 17.06
CA SER A 48 7.41 -16.80 16.33
C SER A 48 6.51 -16.86 15.09
N LEU A 49 6.88 -17.63 14.06
CA LEU A 49 6.03 -17.81 12.88
C LEU A 49 4.65 -18.40 13.24
N GLU A 50 4.58 -19.27 14.24
CA GLU A 50 3.33 -19.84 14.72
C GLU A 50 2.40 -18.76 15.31
N ASP A 51 2.95 -17.83 16.08
CA ASP A 51 2.16 -16.75 16.68
C ASP A 51 1.78 -15.68 15.66
N ARG A 52 2.64 -15.38 14.67
CA ARG A 52 2.30 -14.49 13.55
C ARG A 52 1.10 -15.00 12.76
N ARG A 53 0.94 -16.33 12.62
CA ARG A 53 -0.21 -16.94 11.96
C ARG A 53 -1.52 -16.80 12.74
N LYS A 54 -1.46 -16.51 14.05
CA LYS A 54 -2.64 -16.29 14.90
C LYS A 54 -3.10 -14.83 14.88
N VAL A 55 -2.33 -13.92 14.29
CA VAL A 55 -2.69 -12.50 14.15
C VAL A 55 -3.88 -12.38 13.20
N ASN A 56 -4.88 -11.60 13.59
CA ASN A 56 -5.98 -11.23 12.72
C ASN A 56 -5.54 -10.06 11.82
N TRP A 57 -5.04 -10.39 10.62
CA TRP A 57 -4.57 -9.41 9.64
C TRP A 57 -5.69 -8.57 9.02
N ASP A 58 -6.96 -9.00 9.11
CA ASP A 58 -8.11 -8.22 8.65
C ASP A 58 -8.54 -7.14 9.66
N HIS A 59 -7.96 -7.12 10.86
CA HIS A 59 -8.30 -6.12 11.87
C HIS A 59 -7.61 -4.78 11.57
N PRO A 60 -8.29 -3.62 11.72
CA PRO A 60 -7.67 -2.32 11.46
C PRO A 60 -6.35 -2.09 12.23
N ASN A 61 -6.21 -2.63 13.44
CA ASN A 61 -4.98 -2.51 14.23
C ASN A 61 -3.79 -3.34 13.70
N ALA A 62 -3.97 -4.16 12.67
CA ALA A 62 -2.86 -4.89 12.05
C ALA A 62 -1.99 -3.99 11.17
N PHE A 63 -2.45 -2.78 10.85
CA PHE A 63 -1.76 -1.85 9.95
C PHE A 63 -0.97 -0.78 10.71
N ASP A 64 0.18 -0.43 10.15
CA ASP A 64 1.03 0.70 10.50
C ASP A 64 0.48 1.98 9.85
N TRP A 65 -0.65 2.47 10.38
CA TRP A 65 -1.37 3.62 9.83
C TRP A 65 -0.52 4.88 9.76
N ASP A 66 0.30 5.13 10.78
CA ASP A 66 1.16 6.31 10.82
C ASP A 66 2.16 6.30 9.66
N HIS A 67 2.78 5.15 9.40
CA HIS A 67 3.71 5.01 8.28
C HIS A 67 3.00 5.14 6.92
N LEU A 68 1.84 4.49 6.75
CA LEU A 68 1.03 4.62 5.54
C LEU A 68 0.65 6.08 5.27
N VAL A 69 0.04 6.76 6.26
CA VAL A 69 -0.39 8.16 6.14
C VAL A 69 0.79 9.08 5.84
N ALA A 70 1.95 8.86 6.49
CA ALA A 70 3.14 9.65 6.22
C ALA A 70 3.64 9.50 4.77
N GLN A 71 3.65 8.28 4.22
CA GLN A 71 4.07 8.06 2.83
C GLN A 71 3.04 8.58 1.83
N LEU A 72 1.74 8.46 2.11
CA LEU A 72 0.68 9.06 1.29
C LEU A 72 0.75 10.59 1.27
N ALA A 73 1.06 11.22 2.41
CA ALA A 73 1.27 12.66 2.49
C ALA A 73 2.49 13.11 1.68
N GLN A 74 3.57 12.32 1.69
CA GLN A 74 4.75 12.58 0.85
C GLN A 74 4.41 12.51 -0.64
N LEU A 75 3.72 11.46 -1.09
CA LEU A 75 3.26 11.35 -2.48
C LEU A 75 2.33 12.50 -2.87
N ALA A 76 1.38 12.85 -1.98
CA ALA A 76 0.49 14.00 -2.18
C ALA A 76 1.24 15.34 -2.25
N GLY A 77 2.41 15.43 -1.65
CA GLY A 77 3.34 16.56 -1.73
C GLY A 77 4.28 16.51 -2.95
N GLY A 78 4.18 15.48 -3.81
CA GLY A 78 5.05 15.31 -4.97
C GLY A 78 6.44 14.76 -4.64
N ALA A 79 6.60 14.13 -3.47
CA ALA A 79 7.83 13.46 -3.08
C ALA A 79 7.73 11.94 -3.33
N ALA A 80 8.85 11.34 -3.73
CA ALA A 80 8.95 9.90 -3.89
C ALA A 80 9.19 9.21 -2.54
N ILE A 81 8.68 7.99 -2.42
CA ILE A 81 8.72 7.20 -1.19
C ILE A 81 9.45 5.87 -1.43
N ASP A 82 9.92 5.27 -0.35
CA ASP A 82 10.42 3.90 -0.34
C ASP A 82 9.35 3.02 0.32
N LYS A 83 8.46 2.49 -0.52
CA LYS A 83 7.30 1.70 -0.06
C LYS A 83 7.81 0.39 0.53
N PRO A 84 7.35 0.00 1.73
CA PRO A 84 7.70 -1.30 2.29
C PRO A 84 7.24 -2.45 1.38
N VAL A 85 7.91 -3.59 1.51
CA VAL A 85 7.48 -4.86 0.93
C VAL A 85 7.07 -5.77 2.08
N TYR A 86 5.89 -6.39 1.97
CA TYR A 86 5.45 -7.37 2.95
C TYR A 86 5.68 -8.79 2.43
N ASP A 87 6.34 -9.61 3.25
CA ASP A 87 6.58 -11.02 2.95
C ASP A 87 5.44 -11.87 3.53
N PHE A 88 4.52 -12.27 2.65
CA PHE A 88 3.38 -13.10 3.02
C PHE A 88 3.77 -14.54 3.41
N VAL A 89 4.95 -15.02 3.03
CA VAL A 89 5.44 -16.35 3.42
C VAL A 89 5.89 -16.33 4.87
N ASN A 90 6.61 -15.27 5.26
CA ASN A 90 7.16 -15.10 6.61
C ASN A 90 6.26 -14.29 7.57
N HIS A 91 5.14 -13.75 7.06
CA HIS A 91 4.22 -12.86 7.77
C HIS A 91 4.96 -11.71 8.49
N ALA A 92 5.85 -11.04 7.76
CA ALA A 92 6.68 -9.98 8.29
C ALA A 92 7.01 -8.94 7.22
N ARG A 93 7.37 -7.73 7.65
CA ARG A 93 7.86 -6.69 6.75
C ARG A 93 9.28 -7.05 6.29
N SER A 94 9.53 -6.95 4.99
CA SER A 94 10.87 -7.11 4.42
C SER A 94 11.74 -5.91 4.77
N VAL A 95 13.05 -6.12 4.80
CA VAL A 95 14.06 -5.04 4.85
C VAL A 95 14.15 -4.30 3.51
N GLU A 96 13.68 -4.93 2.43
CA GLU A 96 13.64 -4.34 1.11
C GLU A 96 12.45 -3.40 0.94
N THR A 97 12.66 -2.37 0.14
CA THR A 97 11.65 -1.38 -0.22
C THR A 97 11.60 -1.21 -1.73
N VAL A 98 10.43 -0.85 -2.24
CA VAL A 98 10.25 -0.47 -3.65
C VAL A 98 10.15 1.04 -3.75
N ARG A 99 11.04 1.66 -4.54
CA ARG A 99 10.97 3.10 -4.81
C ARG A 99 9.72 3.42 -5.63
N ILE A 100 8.85 4.27 -5.11
CA ILE A 100 7.68 4.79 -5.82
C ILE A 100 7.95 6.27 -6.15
N PRO A 101 8.05 6.64 -7.44
CA PRO A 101 8.24 8.03 -7.85
C PRO A 101 6.98 8.85 -7.56
N PRO A 102 7.06 10.20 -7.57
CA PRO A 102 5.87 11.03 -7.55
C PRO A 102 5.05 10.74 -8.81
N ALA A 103 3.73 10.80 -8.68
CA ALA A 103 2.81 10.48 -9.75
C ALA A 103 1.66 11.50 -9.80
N ASP A 104 1.02 11.66 -10.96
CA ASP A 104 -0.16 12.51 -11.13
C ASP A 104 -1.40 11.92 -10.43
N VAL A 105 -1.43 10.59 -10.29
CA VAL A 105 -2.48 9.82 -9.62
C VAL A 105 -1.86 8.89 -8.59
N VAL A 106 -2.39 8.89 -7.38
CA VAL A 106 -2.03 7.94 -6.32
C VAL A 106 -3.24 7.06 -6.06
N VAL A 107 -3.12 5.76 -6.31
CA VAL A 107 -4.17 4.79 -6.02
C VAL A 107 -3.78 3.95 -4.83
N ILE A 108 -4.68 3.85 -3.86
CA ILE A 108 -4.51 3.09 -2.63
C ILE A 108 -5.53 1.96 -2.64
N ASP A 109 -5.09 0.70 -2.47
CA ASP A 109 -6.00 -0.45 -2.40
C ASP A 109 -5.91 -1.20 -1.06
N GLY A 110 -7.09 -1.57 -0.55
CA GLY A 110 -7.31 -2.28 0.71
C GLY A 110 -8.69 -2.92 0.77
#